data_AF-A0A5P2H7Q9-F1
#
_entry.id   AF-A0A5P2H7Q9-F1
#
_cell.length_a   1.000
_cell.length_b   1.000
_cell.length_c   1.000
_cell.angle_alpha   90.00
_cell.angle_beta   90.00
_cell.angle_gamma   90.00
#
_symmetry.space_group_name_H-M   'P 1'
#
loop_
_entity.id
_entity.type
_entity.pdbx_description
1 polymer ?
#
loop_
_entity_poly.entity_id
_entity_poly.type
_entity_poly.pdbx_seq_one_letter_code
_entity_poly.pdbx_strand_id
1 'polypeptide(L)'
;MKLPKSFTRRHPPTHPAACEAVRQDACRVLRRFAGDMALRPRDFTIREHRQRRRKVNVFALHTDSLLVEIHHPAGAEGGVRMSYRTCRGRDDLTGGRDNAVTMESLASAQGYADLVATLRVVAGRRG
;
A
#
# COMPACT_ATOMS: atom_id res chain seq x y z
N MET A 1 4.86 -5.21 12.10
CA MET A 1 5.77 -4.07 11.74
C MET A 1 5.27 -2.83 12.48
N LYS A 2 6.13 -1.88 12.89
CA LYS A 2 5.62 -0.67 13.56
C LYS A 2 4.97 0.27 12.53
N LEU A 3 3.64 0.41 12.62
CA LEU A 3 2.89 1.29 11.73
C LEU A 3 3.25 2.77 11.97
N PRO A 4 3.41 3.57 10.90
CA PRO A 4 3.58 5.01 11.02
C PRO A 4 2.39 5.69 11.69
N LYS A 5 2.65 6.65 12.58
CA LYS A 5 1.57 7.41 13.27
C LYS A 5 0.69 8.19 12.30
N SER A 6 1.23 8.57 11.15
CA SER A 6 0.49 9.26 10.08
C SER A 6 -0.67 8.41 9.51
N PHE A 7 -0.60 7.09 9.64
CA PHE A 7 -1.63 6.18 9.12
C PHE A 7 -2.85 6.08 10.03
N THR A 8 -2.69 6.36 11.33
CA THR A 8 -3.76 6.27 12.32
C THR A 8 -4.28 7.65 12.74
N ARG A 9 -3.51 8.71 12.50
CA ARG A 9 -3.89 10.07 12.86
C ARG A 9 -4.97 10.60 11.91
N ARG A 10 -6.09 11.03 12.49
CA ARG A 10 -7.15 11.73 11.76
C ARG A 10 -6.63 13.12 11.39
N HIS A 11 -6.65 13.43 10.10
CA HIS A 11 -6.23 14.72 9.60
C HIS A 11 -7.37 15.35 8.80
N PRO A 12 -7.69 16.63 9.02
CA PRO A 12 -8.57 17.33 8.10
C PRO A 12 -7.91 17.34 6.71
N PRO A 13 -8.67 17.09 5.64
CA PRO A 13 -8.15 16.91 4.28
C PRO A 13 -7.45 18.15 3.69
N THR A 14 -7.47 19.27 4.40
CA THR A 14 -6.87 20.56 4.03
C THR A 14 -5.49 20.80 4.65
N HIS A 15 -4.93 19.86 5.42
CA HIS A 15 -3.63 20.07 6.09
C HIS A 15 -2.45 19.53 5.25
N PRO A 16 -1.74 20.39 4.47
CA PRO A 16 -0.72 19.94 3.50
C PRO A 16 0.44 19.16 4.13
N ALA A 17 0.89 19.57 5.32
CA ALA A 17 1.98 18.87 6.01
C ALA A 17 1.59 17.46 6.49
N ALA A 18 0.29 17.20 6.71
CA ALA A 18 -0.17 15.87 7.09
C ALA A 18 -0.20 14.94 5.87
N CYS A 19 -0.66 15.44 4.73
CA CYS A 19 -0.61 14.72 3.46
C CYS A 19 0.84 14.35 3.08
N GLU A 20 1.78 15.27 3.29
CA GLU A 20 3.20 15.03 3.04
C GLU A 20 3.79 13.95 3.95
N ALA A 21 3.46 13.98 5.25
CA ALA A 21 3.88 12.94 6.18
C ALA A 21 3.34 11.56 5.78
N VAL A 22 2.05 11.48 5.43
CA VAL A 22 1.44 10.24 4.92
C VAL A 22 2.12 9.75 3.65
N ARG A 23 2.46 10.66 2.72
CA ARG A 23 3.17 10.32 1.48
C ARG A 23 4.53 9.69 1.76
N GLN A 24 5.33 10.32 2.62
CA GLN A 24 6.66 9.82 2.96
C GLN A 24 6.58 8.46 3.65
N ASP A 25 5.66 8.31 4.60
CA ASP A 25 5.43 7.07 5.33
C ASP A 25 4.88 5.95 4.42
N ALA A 26 3.95 6.26 3.51
CA ALA A 26 3.44 5.32 2.51
C ALA A 26 4.55 4.81 1.59
N CYS A 27 5.36 5.72 1.04
CA CYS A 27 6.51 5.33 0.22
C CYS A 27 7.50 4.46 1.00
N ARG A 28 7.76 4.78 2.27
CA ARG A 28 8.65 4.00 3.14
C ARG A 28 8.12 2.60 3.40
N VAL A 29 6.83 2.48 3.71
CA VAL A 29 6.16 1.18 3.93
C VAL A 29 6.18 0.33 2.66
N LEU A 30 5.90 0.92 1.50
CA LEU A 30 5.95 0.21 0.21
C LEU A 30 7.36 -0.25 -0.14
N ARG A 31 8.40 0.58 0.09
CA ARG A 31 9.80 0.15 -0.07
C ARG A 31 10.18 -0.99 0.86
N ARG A 32 9.67 -0.97 2.10
CA ARG A 32 9.87 -2.06 3.04
C ARG A 32 9.21 -3.34 2.54
N PHE A 33 7.96 -3.28 2.08
CA PHE A 33 7.31 -4.43 1.45
C PHE A 33 8.12 -4.96 0.26
N ALA A 34 8.67 -4.09 -0.58
CA ALA A 34 9.53 -4.51 -1.68
C ALA A 34 10.75 -5.29 -1.20
N GLY A 35 11.45 -4.78 -0.18
CA GLY A 35 12.61 -5.45 0.42
C GLY A 35 12.24 -6.76 1.09
N ASP A 36 11.17 -6.77 1.88
CA ASP A 36 10.68 -7.95 2.61
C ASP A 36 10.06 -8.99 1.64
N MET A 37 9.69 -8.62 0.42
CA MET A 37 9.34 -9.55 -0.67
C MET A 37 10.53 -9.93 -1.57
N ALA A 38 11.75 -9.46 -1.25
CA ALA A 38 12.96 -9.65 -2.04
C ALA A 38 12.85 -9.18 -3.50
N LEU A 39 12.09 -8.10 -3.74
CA LEU A 39 11.96 -7.48 -5.06
C LEU A 39 13.23 -6.70 -5.43
N ARG A 40 13.70 -6.86 -6.67
CA ARG A 40 14.76 -6.00 -7.20
C ARG A 40 14.18 -4.63 -7.57
N PRO A 41 14.96 -3.54 -7.53
CA PRO A 41 14.48 -2.20 -7.90
C PRO A 41 13.84 -2.10 -9.29
N ARG A 42 14.22 -2.97 -10.23
CA ARG A 42 13.64 -3.05 -11.58
C ARG A 42 12.29 -3.78 -11.64
N ASP A 43 12.01 -4.63 -10.65
CA ASP A 43 10.83 -5.51 -10.63
C ASP A 43 9.57 -4.78 -10.14
N PHE A 44 9.72 -3.57 -9.62
CA PHE A 44 8.61 -2.77 -9.12
C PHE A 44 8.75 -1.29 -9.44
N THR A 45 7.61 -0.60 -9.38
CA THR A 45 7.56 0.86 -9.35
C THR A 45 6.74 1.29 -8.15
N ILE A 46 7.12 2.41 -7.53
CA ILE A 46 6.30 3.07 -6.52
C ILE A 46 5.76 4.35 -7.15
N ARG A 47 4.43 4.50 -7.20
CA ARG A 47 3.76 5.63 -7.83
C ARG A 47 2.74 6.23 -6.90
N GLU A 48 2.67 7.56 -6.91
CA GLU A 48 1.58 8.31 -6.32
C GLU A 48 0.61 8.71 -7.43
N HIS A 49 -0.68 8.52 -7.20
CA HIS A 49 -1.72 9.05 -8.07
C HIS A 49 -2.93 9.49 -7.26
N ARG A 50 -3.65 10.49 -7.78
CA ARG A 50 -4.84 11.03 -7.12
C ARG A 50 -6.10 10.55 -7.82
N GLN A 51 -6.95 9.82 -7.10
CA GLN A 51 -8.29 9.50 -7.56
C GLN A 51 -9.18 10.73 -7.46
N ARG A 52 -9.21 11.55 -8.53
CA ARG A 52 -9.86 12.86 -8.57
C ARG A 52 -11.33 12.83 -8.09
N ARG A 53 -12.11 11.84 -8.55
CA ARG A 53 -13.53 11.70 -8.19
C ARG A 53 -13.77 11.49 -6.69
N ARG A 54 -12.85 10.81 -6.01
CA ARG A 54 -12.96 10.46 -4.59
C ARG A 54 -12.09 11.34 -3.68
N LYS A 55 -11.30 12.25 -4.27
CA LYS A 55 -10.29 13.07 -3.57
C LYS A 55 -9.34 12.23 -2.70
N VAL A 56 -9.02 11.01 -3.14
CA VAL A 56 -8.13 10.07 -2.43
C VAL A 56 -6.74 10.13 -3.04
N ASN A 57 -5.70 10.26 -2.21
CA ASN A 57 -4.33 10.03 -2.65
C ASN A 57 -4.01 8.55 -2.50
N VAL A 58 -3.50 7.93 -3.57
CA VAL A 58 -3.18 6.51 -3.62
C VAL A 58 -1.70 6.36 -3.88
N PHE A 59 -1.04 5.58 -3.03
CA PHE A 59 0.36 5.21 -3.18
C PHE A 59 0.43 3.73 -3.51
N ALA A 60 1.04 3.39 -4.63
CA ALA A 60 1.00 2.04 -5.18
C ALA A 60 2.41 1.49 -5.34
N LEU A 61 2.65 0.26 -4.88
CA LEU A 61 3.74 -0.59 -5.32
C LEU A 61 3.21 -1.51 -6.41
N HIS A 62 3.73 -1.36 -7.62
CA HIS A 62 3.28 -2.12 -8.78
C HIS A 62 4.41 -2.97 -9.34
N THR A 63 4.16 -4.26 -9.46
CA THR A 63 4.99 -5.26 -10.15
C THR A 63 4.20 -5.85 -11.31
N ASP A 64 4.82 -6.75 -12.08
CA ASP A 64 4.13 -7.38 -13.21
C ASP A 64 3.02 -8.36 -12.76
N SER A 65 3.05 -8.86 -11.52
CA SER A 65 2.09 -9.86 -11.00
C SER A 65 1.24 -9.38 -9.83
N LEU A 66 1.58 -8.23 -9.23
CA LEU A 66 1.01 -7.76 -7.97
C LEU A 66 0.98 -6.23 -7.94
N LEU A 67 -0.16 -5.68 -7.56
CA LEU A 67 -0.35 -4.29 -7.18
C LEU A 67 -0.74 -4.22 -5.70
N VAL A 68 -0.01 -3.42 -4.93
CA VAL A 68 -0.30 -3.12 -3.52
C VAL A 68 -0.57 -1.63 -3.42
N GLU A 69 -1.72 -1.25 -2.85
CA GLU A 69 -2.15 0.13 -2.75
C GLU A 69 -2.37 0.57 -1.31
N ILE A 70 -1.99 1.82 -1.04
CA ILE A 70 -2.22 2.53 0.21
C ILE A 70 -3.08 3.74 -0.14
N HIS A 71 -4.31 3.74 0.34
CA HIS A 71 -5.32 4.76 0.11
C HIS A 71 -5.37 5.71 1.31
N HIS A 72 -5.17 6.99 1.04
CA HIS A 72 -5.36 8.07 2.01
C HIS A 72 -6.63 8.86 1.64
N PRO A 73 -7.79 8.51 2.23
CA PRO A 73 -9.04 9.20 1.95
C PRO A 73 -9.07 10.59 2.58
N ALA A 74 -9.61 11.56 1.84
CA ALA A 74 -9.89 12.88 2.37
C ALA A 74 -11.16 12.84 3.25
N GLY A 75 -11.05 13.03 4.57
CA GLY A 75 -12.22 13.18 5.44
C GLY A 75 -12.04 12.75 6.91
N ALA A 76 -13.07 13.01 7.72
CA ALA A 76 -13.09 12.80 9.17
C ALA A 76 -13.17 11.33 9.61
N GLU A 77 -13.61 10.43 8.72
CA GLU A 77 -13.86 9.00 8.98
C GLU A 77 -12.57 8.14 9.08
N GLY A 78 -11.40 8.73 8.82
CA GLY A 78 -10.15 8.29 9.45
C GLY A 78 -9.36 7.15 8.79
N GLY A 79 -8.05 7.26 8.96
CA GLY A 79 -7.08 6.21 8.71
C GLY A 79 -6.69 5.99 7.25
N VAL A 80 -5.47 5.52 7.06
CA VAL A 80 -5.03 4.95 5.79
C VAL A 80 -5.66 3.57 5.61
N ARG A 81 -6.08 3.23 4.39
CA ARG A 81 -6.54 1.89 4.01
C ARG A 81 -5.50 1.24 3.11
N MET A 82 -5.34 -0.06 3.20
CA MET A 82 -4.42 -0.80 2.35
C MET A 82 -5.18 -1.90 1.61
N SER A 83 -4.79 -2.17 0.38
CA SER A 83 -5.30 -3.31 -0.38
C SER A 83 -4.24 -3.87 -1.31
N TYR A 84 -4.48 -5.07 -1.82
CA TYR A 84 -3.65 -5.66 -2.87
C TYR A 84 -4.50 -6.46 -3.86
N ARG A 85 -4.00 -6.57 -5.09
CA ARG A 85 -4.59 -7.40 -6.14
C ARG A 85 -3.51 -7.99 -7.03
N THR A 86 -3.80 -9.13 -7.64
CA THR A 86 -2.94 -9.69 -8.68
C THR A 86 -3.10 -8.91 -9.98
N CYS A 87 -2.05 -8.87 -10.79
CA CYS A 87 -2.02 -8.20 -12.10
C CYS A 87 -1.47 -9.16 -13.16
N ARG A 88 -1.83 -8.93 -14.43
CA ARG A 88 -1.22 -9.55 -15.61
C ARG A 88 -0.40 -8.52 -16.39
N GLY A 89 0.69 -8.08 -15.81
CA GLY A 89 1.52 -6.98 -16.30
C GLY A 89 1.14 -5.63 -15.69
N ARG A 90 1.99 -4.62 -15.89
CA ARG A 90 1.84 -3.29 -15.26
C ARG A 90 0.74 -2.42 -15.84
N ASP A 91 0.21 -2.80 -17.00
CA ASP A 91 -0.91 -2.09 -17.65
C ASP A 91 -2.26 -2.74 -17.31
N ASP A 92 -2.25 -3.81 -16.52
CA ASP A 92 -3.48 -4.45 -16.07
C ASP A 92 -4.15 -3.62 -14.96
N LEU A 93 -5.09 -2.80 -15.40
CA LEU A 93 -5.91 -1.97 -14.52
C LEU A 93 -7.11 -2.73 -13.94
N THR A 94 -7.40 -3.92 -14.45
CA THR A 94 -8.59 -4.72 -14.14
C THR A 94 -8.34 -5.93 -13.25
N GLY A 95 -7.08 -6.37 -13.13
CA GLY A 95 -6.60 -7.66 -12.61
C GLY A 95 -7.47 -8.48 -11.67
N GLY A 96 -6.87 -8.99 -10.60
CA GLY A 96 -7.56 -9.81 -9.61
C GLY A 96 -8.54 -9.01 -8.76
N ARG A 97 -9.33 -9.72 -7.95
CA ARG A 97 -10.17 -9.10 -6.91
C ARG A 97 -9.30 -8.24 -5.98
N ASP A 98 -9.81 -7.07 -5.62
CA ASP A 98 -9.20 -6.21 -4.61
C ASP A 98 -9.35 -6.83 -3.22
N ASN A 99 -8.23 -7.05 -2.53
CA ASN A 99 -8.17 -7.66 -1.21
C ASN A 99 -7.82 -6.58 -0.19
N ALA A 100 -8.80 -6.20 0.63
CA ALA A 100 -8.59 -5.25 1.70
C ALA A 100 -7.66 -5.83 2.78
N VAL A 101 -6.71 -5.03 3.23
CA VAL A 101 -5.81 -5.33 4.35
C VAL A 101 -6.18 -4.43 5.51
N THR A 102 -6.51 -5.04 6.64
CA THR A 102 -6.81 -4.31 7.88
C THR A 102 -5.52 -3.79 8.50
N MET A 103 -5.55 -2.56 9.00
CA MET A 103 -4.37 -1.95 9.63
C MET A 103 -4.03 -2.65 10.94
N GLU A 104 -5.02 -3.22 11.62
CA GLU A 104 -4.88 -3.99 12.84
C GLU A 104 -3.98 -5.22 12.62
N SER A 105 -4.15 -5.93 11.51
CA SER A 105 -3.31 -7.09 11.17
C SER A 105 -1.84 -6.69 10.94
N LEU A 106 -1.59 -5.53 10.34
CA LEU A 106 -0.25 -5.00 10.09
C LEU A 106 0.48 -4.53 11.36
N ALA A 107 -0.27 -4.14 12.39
CA ALA A 107 0.26 -3.63 13.64
C ALA A 107 1.05 -4.71 14.41
N SER A 108 0.65 -5.98 14.27
CA SER A 108 1.36 -7.11 14.86
C SER A 108 2.58 -7.53 14.03
N ALA A 109 3.58 -8.16 14.66
CA ALA A 109 4.71 -8.75 13.94
C ALA A 109 4.25 -9.95 13.09
N GLN A 110 3.41 -10.81 13.67
CA GLN A 110 2.88 -12.01 13.02
C GLN A 110 2.02 -11.67 11.80
N GLY A 111 1.00 -10.83 11.96
CA GLY A 111 0.11 -10.49 10.84
C GLY A 111 0.82 -9.74 9.70
N TYR A 112 1.89 -9.00 10.03
CA TYR A 112 2.77 -8.44 8.99
C TYR A 112 3.52 -9.54 8.22
N ALA A 113 4.11 -10.51 8.93
CA ALA A 113 4.82 -11.62 8.31
C ALA A 113 3.89 -12.49 7.45
N ASP A 114 2.68 -12.78 7.95
CA ASP A 114 1.66 -13.55 7.23
C ASP A 114 1.22 -12.84 5.94
N LEU A 115 1.07 -11.51 6.00
CA LEU A 115 0.79 -10.72 4.80
C LEU A 115 1.95 -10.79 3.80
N VAL A 116 3.19 -10.59 4.24
CA VAL A 116 4.36 -10.67 3.34
C VAL A 116 4.45 -12.05 2.70
N ALA A 117 4.24 -13.13 3.46
CA ALA A 117 4.20 -14.49 2.94
C ALA A 117 3.09 -14.66 1.89
N THR A 118 1.89 -14.14 2.17
CA THR A 118 0.77 -14.12 1.22
C THR A 118 1.13 -13.37 -0.06
N LEU A 119 1.69 -12.17 0.06
CA LEU A 119 2.10 -11.33 -1.08
C LEU A 119 3.16 -12.02 -1.94
N ARG A 120 4.13 -12.70 -1.33
CA ARG A 120 5.14 -13.50 -2.05
C ARG A 120 4.48 -14.62 -2.86
N VAL A 121 3.53 -15.34 -2.26
CA VAL A 121 2.79 -16.43 -2.94
C VAL A 121 1.99 -15.89 -4.12
N VAL A 122 1.19 -14.83 -3.94
CA VAL A 122 0.37 -14.28 -5.03
C VAL A 122 1.22 -13.63 -6.13
N ALA A 123 2.41 -13.13 -5.78
CA ALA A 123 3.36 -12.61 -6.76
C ALA A 123 4.12 -13.70 -7.53
N GLY A 124 3.85 -15.00 -7.26
CA GLY A 124 4.53 -16.13 -7.88
C GLY A 124 5.96 -16.36 -7.37
N ARG A 125 6.32 -15.75 -6.24
CA ARG A 125 7.65 -15.81 -5.63
C ARG A 125 7.63 -16.80 -4.46
N ARG A 126 7.66 -18.10 -4.78
CA ARG A 126 7.94 -19.14 -3.78
C ARG A 126 9.46 -19.25 -3.62
N GLY A 127 9.95 -18.97 -2.42
CA GLY A 127 11.34 -19.08 -2.00
C GLY A 127 11.40 -19.30 -0.52
#